data_AF-A0AAV9IY19-F1
#
_entry.id   AF-A0AAV9IY19-F1
#
_cell.length_a   1.000
_cell.length_b   1.000
_cell.length_c   1.000
_cell.angle_alpha   90.00
_cell.angle_beta   90.00
_cell.angle_gamma   90.00
#
_symmetry.space_group_name_H-M   'P 1'
#
loop_
_entity.id
_entity.type
_entity.pdbx_description
1 polymer ?
#
loop_
_entity_poly.entity_id
_entity_poly.type
_entity_poly.pdbx_seq_one_letter_code
_entity_poly.pdbx_strand_id
1 'polypeptide(L)'
;MENGSIGTPEEPLRYCICRQPYDAEVNGDMVCCDSGSCAIGWYHVSCLFLDVAQVRRADCFVCRFCSGSGRDVFGSAAAARGPTGRRRGHAAAASVTDYASLDDGDVGGAFREAVAVDALPTAAAMAAAEARAKATDGAALGLAVSDTGDAWHSIPAAPSVARTAKALDMNVPAEAYDPMRVATEYGLEVLCEALDVASQQELQPPWTLGQWMDYFRTPAERRQRVLNLISLEVSHTPTGRQFRAPRLIRDADWSRWCSRRRPKVGTYYLMSACGAWTSWHIDFGGSTVFYHLLRGHKVFYVAPPSTHNLHLYERWQSDPQQVVREPEFVMQLKAVARLELLAGNTLIIPHGWLHAVFTPEDSVVIGGNILHLRGFSMQQRIYALERRLRVPDKYQYPLFKELSWLAARHYAARLAAARQAGTDVKQVWDAVERRELRELARVLRAYVQMWRKQVTLHATADRLRSAWTGMPPRVSTERCLQWVEALEGVPEI
;
A
#
# COMPACT_ATOMS: atom_id res chain seq x y z
N MET A 1 -22.05 -70.80 -6.51
CA MET A 1 -21.43 -70.44 -5.22
C MET A 1 -19.95 -70.32 -5.49
N GLU A 2 -19.44 -69.10 -5.63
CA GLU A 2 -18.00 -68.81 -5.53
C GLU A 2 -17.84 -67.33 -5.20
N ASN A 3 -17.09 -67.09 -4.12
CA ASN A 3 -16.92 -65.82 -3.43
C ASN A 3 -16.00 -64.89 -4.23
N GLY A 4 -16.51 -63.71 -4.63
CA GLY A 4 -15.69 -62.59 -5.06
C GLY A 4 -15.51 -61.61 -3.90
N SER A 5 -14.35 -61.64 -3.25
CA SER A 5 -13.95 -60.75 -2.16
C SER A 5 -14.05 -59.26 -2.56
N ILE A 6 -14.81 -58.48 -1.80
CA ILE A 6 -14.81 -57.02 -1.87
C ILE A 6 -13.47 -56.54 -1.31
N GLY A 7 -12.57 -56.12 -2.19
CA GLY A 7 -11.34 -55.42 -1.79
C GLY A 7 -11.69 -54.08 -1.16
N THR A 8 -11.20 -53.84 0.05
CA THR A 8 -11.22 -52.52 0.69
C THR A 8 -10.48 -51.51 -0.20
N PRO A 9 -10.98 -50.28 -0.39
CA PRO A 9 -10.25 -49.27 -1.13
C PRO A 9 -8.90 -49.02 -0.45
N GLU A 10 -7.80 -49.18 -1.17
CA GLU A 10 -6.46 -48.87 -0.68
C GLU A 10 -6.43 -47.42 -0.21
N GLU A 11 -6.10 -47.20 1.08
CA GLU A 11 -5.93 -45.85 1.60
C GLU A 11 -4.81 -45.14 0.83
N PRO A 12 -5.01 -43.87 0.42
CA PRO A 12 -4.02 -43.16 -0.37
C PRO A 12 -2.72 -42.99 0.42
N LEU A 13 -1.59 -43.32 -0.21
CA LEU A 13 -0.26 -43.18 0.36
C LEU A 13 -0.01 -41.73 0.78
N ARG A 14 0.35 -41.53 2.06
CA ARG A 14 0.61 -40.22 2.65
C ARG A 14 2.10 -39.92 2.68
N TYR A 15 2.46 -38.72 2.27
CA TYR A 15 3.84 -38.27 2.19
C TYR A 15 4.08 -37.04 3.06
N CYS A 16 5.35 -36.62 3.13
CA CYS A 16 5.81 -35.42 3.81
C CYS A 16 5.51 -35.40 5.33
N ILE A 17 6.02 -34.36 5.99
CA ILE A 17 5.74 -34.09 7.41
C ILE A 17 4.27 -33.74 7.66
N CYS A 18 3.56 -33.24 6.65
CA CYS A 18 2.14 -32.88 6.76
C CYS A 18 1.20 -34.08 6.64
N ARG A 19 1.72 -35.28 6.31
CA ARG A 19 0.96 -36.54 6.21
C ARG A 19 -0.27 -36.45 5.30
N GLN A 20 -0.15 -35.68 4.22
CA GLN A 20 -1.15 -35.53 3.17
C GLN A 20 -0.82 -36.45 1.99
N PRO A 21 -1.82 -36.89 1.20
CA PRO A 21 -1.56 -37.53 -0.08
C PRO A 21 -0.93 -36.55 -1.07
N TYR A 22 -0.27 -37.07 -2.11
CA TYR A 22 0.30 -36.22 -3.16
C TYR A 22 -0.82 -35.62 -4.03
N ASP A 23 -0.77 -34.29 -4.20
CA ASP A 23 -1.65 -33.52 -5.08
C ASP A 23 -0.82 -32.37 -5.68
N ALA A 24 -0.63 -32.40 -6.99
CA ALA A 24 0.21 -31.44 -7.71
C ALA A 24 -0.40 -30.03 -7.78
N GLU A 25 -1.73 -29.91 -7.73
CA GLU A 25 -2.43 -28.63 -7.80
C GLU A 25 -2.47 -27.94 -6.43
N VAL A 26 -2.57 -28.72 -5.35
CA VAL A 26 -2.72 -28.19 -3.98
C VAL A 26 -1.38 -28.10 -3.24
N ASN A 27 -0.53 -29.12 -3.36
CA ASN A 27 0.69 -29.25 -2.54
C ASN A 27 1.99 -29.00 -3.34
N GLY A 28 1.88 -28.88 -4.67
CA GLY A 28 2.96 -28.50 -5.57
C GLY A 28 4.07 -29.55 -5.71
N ASP A 29 5.26 -29.09 -6.14
CA ASP A 29 6.41 -29.97 -6.38
C ASP A 29 6.86 -30.72 -5.13
N MET A 30 7.33 -31.95 -5.32
CA MET A 30 7.92 -32.78 -4.26
C MET A 30 9.38 -33.11 -4.53
N VAL A 31 10.14 -33.33 -3.46
CA VAL A 31 11.53 -33.78 -3.48
C VAL A 31 11.70 -35.01 -2.59
N CYS A 32 12.45 -36.00 -3.09
CA CYS A 32 12.80 -37.20 -2.32
C CYS A 32 14.12 -36.98 -1.58
N CYS A 33 14.17 -37.34 -0.30
CA CYS A 33 15.41 -37.38 0.47
C CYS A 33 16.22 -38.63 0.09
N ASP A 34 17.44 -38.42 -0.39
CA ASP A 34 18.38 -39.46 -0.83
C ASP A 34 19.10 -40.18 0.31
N SER A 35 18.80 -39.82 1.56
CA SER A 35 19.27 -40.60 2.69
C SER A 35 18.56 -41.96 2.69
N GLY A 36 19.33 -43.04 2.50
CA GLY A 36 18.79 -44.41 2.43
C GLY A 36 18.06 -44.90 3.69
N SER A 37 18.08 -44.13 4.78
CA SER A 37 17.36 -44.40 6.02
C SER A 37 16.27 -43.36 6.33
N CYS A 38 15.88 -42.52 5.36
CA CYS A 38 14.86 -41.49 5.56
C CYS A 38 13.48 -42.11 5.83
N ALA A 39 12.94 -41.90 7.03
CA ALA A 39 11.64 -42.44 7.43
C ALA A 39 10.45 -41.84 6.67
N ILE A 40 10.61 -40.65 6.07
CA ILE A 40 9.52 -39.92 5.38
C ILE A 40 9.66 -40.05 3.86
N GLY A 41 10.87 -40.18 3.34
CA GLY A 41 11.17 -40.26 1.90
C GLY A 41 10.89 -38.95 1.18
N TRP A 42 9.62 -38.69 0.85
CA TRP A 42 9.19 -37.58 -0.01
C TRP A 42 8.63 -36.41 0.79
N TYR A 43 9.01 -35.20 0.38
CA TYR A 43 8.58 -33.95 1.00
C TYR A 43 8.02 -32.99 -0.04
N HIS A 44 6.95 -32.27 0.29
CA HIS A 44 6.58 -31.09 -0.50
C HIS A 44 7.70 -30.06 -0.37
N VAL A 45 8.11 -29.50 -1.50
CA VAL A 45 9.10 -28.43 -1.57
C VAL A 45 8.66 -27.25 -0.70
N SER A 46 7.36 -26.95 -0.71
CA SER A 46 6.71 -25.93 0.14
C SER A 46 6.79 -26.25 1.65
N CYS A 47 6.52 -27.48 2.07
CA CYS A 47 6.53 -27.87 3.50
C CYS A 47 7.91 -27.80 4.15
N LEU A 48 8.97 -27.92 3.35
CA LEU A 48 10.34 -27.73 3.82
C LEU A 48 10.89 -26.32 3.49
N PHE A 49 10.07 -25.44 2.90
CA PHE A 49 10.47 -24.09 2.48
C PHE A 49 11.68 -24.11 1.54
N LEU A 50 11.71 -25.09 0.64
CA LEU A 50 12.79 -25.28 -0.31
C LEU A 50 12.51 -24.48 -1.58
N ASP A 51 13.57 -24.00 -2.23
CA ASP A 51 13.44 -23.35 -3.54
C ASP A 51 13.23 -24.42 -4.62
N VAL A 52 12.12 -24.33 -5.37
CA VAL A 52 11.79 -25.25 -6.47
C VAL A 52 12.91 -25.28 -7.52
N ALA A 53 13.49 -24.13 -7.84
CA ALA A 53 14.58 -24.05 -8.81
C ALA A 53 15.88 -24.67 -8.26
N GLN A 54 16.13 -24.61 -6.95
CA GLN A 54 17.24 -25.30 -6.29
C GLN A 54 17.02 -26.82 -6.30
N VAL A 55 15.81 -27.28 -5.97
CA VAL A 55 15.43 -28.70 -5.99
C VAL A 55 15.59 -29.27 -7.40
N ARG A 56 15.08 -28.59 -8.43
CA ARG A 56 15.17 -29.03 -9.84
C ARG A 56 16.60 -29.04 -10.39
N ARG A 57 17.51 -28.26 -9.79
CA ARG A 57 18.93 -28.20 -10.17
C ARG A 57 19.84 -29.05 -9.29
N ALA A 58 19.31 -29.60 -8.20
CA ALA A 58 20.06 -30.46 -7.29
C ALA A 58 19.94 -31.90 -7.76
N ASP A 59 21.07 -32.59 -7.88
CA ASP A 59 21.07 -34.02 -8.19
C ASP A 59 20.84 -34.86 -6.93
N CYS A 60 21.07 -34.27 -5.75
CA CYS A 60 20.88 -34.93 -4.46
C CYS A 60 20.31 -33.96 -3.42
N PHE A 61 19.35 -34.45 -2.65
CA PHE A 61 18.71 -33.78 -1.54
C PHE A 61 18.72 -34.64 -0.28
N VAL A 62 19.22 -34.10 0.84
CA VAL A 62 19.10 -34.73 2.17
C VAL A 62 18.35 -33.78 3.09
N CYS A 63 17.18 -34.21 3.57
CA CYS A 63 16.34 -33.39 4.44
C CYS A 63 17.03 -33.05 5.77
N ARG A 64 16.59 -31.96 6.40
CA ARG A 64 17.11 -31.47 7.69
C ARG A 64 17.07 -32.48 8.83
N PHE A 65 16.20 -33.48 8.75
CA PHE A 65 16.08 -34.55 9.75
C PHE A 65 17.14 -35.64 9.55
N CYS A 66 17.61 -35.84 8.31
CA CYS A 66 18.59 -36.86 7.96
C CYS A 66 20.01 -36.29 7.80
N SER A 67 20.17 -34.97 7.68
CA SER A 67 21.47 -34.34 7.43
C SER A 67 22.39 -34.24 8.65
N GLY A 68 21.87 -34.49 9.86
CA GLY A 68 22.61 -34.33 11.14
C GLY A 68 22.96 -32.89 11.53
N SER A 69 22.81 -31.93 10.62
CA SER A 69 23.10 -30.50 10.82
C SER A 69 21.86 -29.66 11.14
N GLY A 70 20.67 -30.26 11.09
CA GLY A 70 19.39 -29.56 11.28
C GLY A 70 19.00 -28.67 10.10
N ARG A 71 19.70 -28.76 8.96
CA ARG A 71 19.43 -28.00 7.73
C ARG A 71 19.29 -28.93 6.54
N ASP A 72 18.49 -28.52 5.56
CA ASP A 72 18.36 -29.24 4.30
C ASP A 72 19.63 -29.07 3.45
N VAL A 73 20.15 -30.17 2.92
CA VAL A 73 21.40 -30.20 2.17
C VAL A 73 21.12 -30.54 0.71
N PHE A 74 21.64 -29.71 -0.20
CA PHE A 74 21.53 -29.89 -1.65
C PHE A 74 22.93 -30.00 -2.24
N GLY A 75 23.15 -31.00 -3.08
CA GLY A 75 24.45 -31.25 -3.72
C GLY A 75 24.32 -31.68 -5.17
N SER A 76 25.46 -31.70 -5.87
CA SER A 76 25.57 -32.44 -7.14
C SER A 76 25.78 -33.93 -6.85
N ALA A 77 25.50 -34.82 -7.80
CA ALA A 77 25.70 -36.26 -7.63
C ALA A 77 27.16 -36.60 -7.33
N ALA A 78 28.08 -35.67 -7.66
CA ALA A 78 29.49 -35.73 -7.33
C ALA A 78 29.81 -35.26 -5.89
N ALA A 79 28.97 -34.49 -5.21
CA ALA A 79 29.18 -34.13 -3.79
C ALA A 79 28.86 -35.29 -2.83
N ALA A 80 28.32 -36.40 -3.34
CA ALA A 80 28.23 -37.68 -2.64
C ALA A 80 29.50 -38.55 -2.81
N ARG A 81 30.55 -38.09 -3.52
CA ARG A 81 31.82 -38.81 -3.73
C ARG A 81 33.03 -37.84 -3.70
N GLY A 82 34.17 -38.30 -3.20
CA GLY A 82 35.36 -37.47 -2.92
C GLY A 82 36.06 -36.77 -4.12
N PRO A 83 37.21 -36.11 -3.89
CA PRO A 83 37.73 -35.00 -4.70
C PRO A 83 38.44 -35.46 -5.99
N THR A 84 38.20 -34.78 -7.12
CA THR A 84 39.18 -34.46 -8.21
C THR A 84 38.51 -33.78 -9.42
N GLY A 85 39.24 -32.87 -10.08
CA GLY A 85 38.99 -32.49 -11.49
C GLY A 85 38.50 -31.06 -11.75
N ARG A 86 39.21 -30.31 -12.62
CA ARG A 86 39.14 -28.86 -12.84
C ARG A 86 38.77 -28.53 -14.30
N ARG A 87 38.19 -27.33 -14.53
CA ARG A 87 38.18 -26.48 -15.77
C ARG A 87 37.27 -26.93 -16.95
N ARG A 88 36.69 -26.09 -17.84
CA ARG A 88 36.71 -24.66 -18.31
C ARG A 88 35.24 -24.35 -18.75
N GLY A 89 34.62 -23.16 -18.77
CA GLY A 89 35.02 -21.79 -19.11
C GLY A 89 34.46 -21.41 -20.49
N HIS A 90 33.48 -20.49 -20.60
CA HIS A 90 33.26 -19.58 -21.74
C HIS A 90 32.24 -18.47 -21.37
N ALA A 91 32.59 -17.23 -21.71
CA ALA A 91 31.79 -16.02 -21.56
C ALA A 91 31.18 -15.63 -22.91
N ALA A 92 29.96 -15.07 -22.93
CA ALA A 92 29.55 -14.04 -23.89
C ALA A 92 28.18 -13.42 -23.55
N ALA A 93 28.19 -12.09 -23.59
CA ALA A 93 27.17 -11.16 -24.10
C ALA A 93 25.82 -10.98 -23.37
N ALA A 94 25.48 -9.69 -23.25
CA ALA A 94 24.36 -9.11 -22.53
C ALA A 94 23.02 -9.20 -23.28
N SER A 95 21.92 -9.09 -22.53
CA SER A 95 20.64 -8.60 -23.06
C SER A 95 19.78 -7.92 -21.99
N VAL A 96 19.37 -6.71 -22.36
CA VAL A 96 18.29 -5.82 -21.90
C VAL A 96 17.05 -6.55 -21.37
N THR A 97 16.41 -6.03 -20.32
CA THR A 97 15.07 -6.46 -19.87
C THR A 97 14.10 -5.27 -19.86
N ASP A 98 13.04 -5.42 -20.65
CA ASP A 98 11.94 -4.51 -20.92
C ASP A 98 10.75 -4.86 -19.99
N TYR A 99 10.24 -3.87 -19.24
CA TYR A 99 9.16 -4.07 -18.26
C TYR A 99 7.77 -4.01 -18.91
N ALA A 100 7.54 -4.92 -19.85
CA ALA A 100 6.22 -5.19 -20.44
C ALA A 100 5.82 -6.68 -20.37
N SER A 101 6.65 -7.55 -19.80
CA SER A 101 6.43 -9.00 -19.75
C SER A 101 6.56 -9.58 -18.33
N LEU A 102 5.74 -9.10 -17.40
CA LEU A 102 5.62 -9.69 -16.04
C LEU A 102 4.19 -10.18 -15.76
N ASP A 103 3.55 -10.80 -16.75
CA ASP A 103 2.34 -11.61 -16.55
C ASP A 103 2.55 -13.09 -16.91
N ASP A 104 3.79 -13.50 -17.21
CA ASP A 104 4.15 -14.91 -17.33
C ASP A 104 5.33 -15.19 -16.39
N GLY A 105 5.10 -16.10 -15.45
CA GLY A 105 6.06 -16.46 -14.42
C GLY A 105 7.34 -17.03 -14.99
N ASP A 106 8.41 -16.23 -14.99
CA ASP A 106 9.79 -16.67 -14.81
C ASP A 106 10.66 -15.43 -14.53
N VAL A 107 11.34 -15.41 -13.38
CA VAL A 107 12.55 -14.60 -13.17
C VAL A 107 13.34 -15.16 -11.99
N GLY A 108 14.08 -16.23 -12.28
CA GLY A 108 15.30 -16.54 -11.54
C GLY A 108 16.53 -16.11 -12.32
N GLY A 109 17.31 -15.15 -11.81
CA GLY A 109 18.74 -15.08 -12.17
C GLY A 109 19.37 -13.71 -12.36
N ALA A 110 19.53 -12.95 -11.28
CA ALA A 110 20.73 -12.14 -11.05
C ALA A 110 20.72 -11.67 -9.60
N PHE A 111 21.42 -12.38 -8.71
CA PHE A 111 22.04 -11.93 -7.45
C PHE A 111 22.46 -13.19 -6.69
N ARG A 112 23.63 -13.74 -7.06
CA ARG A 112 24.35 -14.73 -6.24
C ARG A 112 25.75 -14.19 -5.99
N GLU A 113 25.85 -13.42 -4.93
CA GLU A 113 27.01 -13.44 -4.04
C GLU A 113 26.46 -13.34 -2.62
N ALA A 114 26.80 -14.33 -1.80
CA ALA A 114 26.49 -14.35 -0.39
C ALA A 114 27.30 -13.26 0.32
N VAL A 115 26.76 -12.05 0.29
CA VAL A 115 27.03 -10.99 1.26
C VAL A 115 25.75 -10.89 2.07
N ALA A 116 25.86 -10.68 3.38
CA ALA A 116 24.71 -10.37 4.23
C ALA A 116 23.78 -9.40 3.49
N VAL A 117 22.54 -9.81 3.22
CA VAL A 117 21.53 -8.90 2.66
C VAL A 117 21.13 -8.00 3.81
N ASP A 118 21.98 -7.02 4.04
CA ASP A 118 21.96 -6.13 5.18
C ASP A 118 20.73 -5.24 5.13
N ALA A 119 20.29 -4.88 6.33
CA ALA A 119 19.52 -3.69 6.65
C ALA A 119 20.13 -2.35 6.13
N LEU A 120 21.16 -2.38 5.29
CA LEU A 120 21.94 -1.26 4.77
C LEU A 120 21.11 -0.23 3.98
N PRO A 121 20.23 -0.59 3.03
CA PRO A 121 19.47 0.41 2.27
C PRO A 121 18.50 1.20 3.16
N THR A 122 17.79 0.49 4.04
CA THR A 122 16.85 1.10 5.00
C THR A 122 17.59 1.98 6.00
N ALA A 123 18.67 1.49 6.60
CA ALA A 123 19.46 2.28 7.55
C ALA A 123 20.08 3.52 6.89
N ALA A 124 20.58 3.41 5.67
CA ALA A 124 21.12 4.54 4.91
C ALA A 124 20.03 5.56 4.52
N ALA A 125 18.85 5.10 4.08
CA ALA A 125 17.73 5.97 3.76
C ALA A 125 17.24 6.72 5.01
N MET A 126 17.12 6.04 6.14
CA MET A 126 16.80 6.64 7.44
C MET A 126 17.85 7.68 7.86
N ALA A 127 19.15 7.34 7.74
CA ALA A 127 20.23 8.26 8.08
C ALA A 127 20.23 9.52 7.19
N ALA A 128 19.96 9.36 5.89
CA ALA A 128 19.80 10.48 4.97
C ALA A 128 18.60 11.35 5.35
N ALA A 129 17.46 10.73 5.70
CA ALA A 129 16.26 11.46 6.12
C ALA A 129 16.50 12.26 7.41
N GLU A 130 17.16 11.66 8.41
CA GLU A 130 17.56 12.34 9.64
C GLU A 130 18.53 13.51 9.38
N ALA A 131 19.52 13.32 8.50
CA ALA A 131 20.46 14.37 8.14
C ALA A 131 19.75 15.58 7.48
N ARG A 132 18.79 15.32 6.59
CA ARG A 132 18.01 16.37 5.93
C ARG A 132 17.02 17.04 6.89
N ALA A 133 16.42 16.27 7.79
CA ALA A 133 15.52 16.79 8.82
C ALA A 133 16.21 17.76 9.78
N LYS A 134 17.42 17.43 10.24
CA LYS A 134 18.21 18.30 11.14
C LYS A 134 18.55 19.66 10.52
N ALA A 135 18.61 19.73 9.19
CA ALA A 135 18.93 20.95 8.45
C ALA A 135 17.70 21.83 8.15
N THR A 136 16.50 21.43 8.60
CA THR A 136 15.25 22.08 8.23
C THR A 136 14.45 22.46 9.48
N ASP A 137 14.01 23.71 9.56
CA ASP A 137 13.00 24.12 10.54
C ASP A 137 11.60 23.73 10.03
N GLY A 138 10.98 22.76 10.71
CA GLY A 138 9.63 22.31 10.37
C GLY A 138 8.57 23.41 10.52
N ALA A 139 8.73 24.32 11.49
CA ALA A 139 7.77 25.41 11.70
C ALA A 139 7.76 26.38 10.51
N ALA A 140 8.92 26.62 9.89
CA ALA A 140 9.04 27.42 8.66
C ALA A 140 8.30 26.81 7.46
N LEU A 141 7.99 25.51 7.50
CA LEU A 141 7.18 24.82 6.49
C LEU A 141 5.67 24.79 6.85
N GLY A 142 5.29 25.42 7.96
CA GLY A 142 3.93 25.41 8.48
C GLY A 142 3.55 24.13 9.22
N LEU A 143 4.50 23.24 9.54
CA LEU A 143 4.22 22.10 10.41
C LEU A 143 3.80 22.63 11.79
N ALA A 144 2.75 22.05 12.34
CA ALA A 144 2.20 22.46 13.62
C ALA A 144 2.04 21.28 14.56
N VAL A 145 2.41 21.47 15.84
CA VAL A 145 2.04 20.57 16.93
C VAL A 145 1.17 21.36 17.88
N SER A 146 -0.10 20.97 17.98
CA SER A 146 -1.09 21.57 18.87
C SER A 146 -1.48 20.59 19.95
N ASP A 147 -1.95 21.08 21.09
CA ASP A 147 -2.39 20.18 22.16
C ASP A 147 -3.65 19.42 21.74
N THR A 148 -4.69 20.12 21.26
CA THR A 148 -6.01 19.50 21.02
C THR A 148 -6.46 19.50 19.55
N GLY A 149 -5.87 20.35 18.70
CA GLY A 149 -6.33 20.56 17.32
C GLY A 149 -7.61 21.39 17.19
N ASP A 150 -8.03 22.07 18.26
CA ASP A 150 -9.21 22.97 18.31
C ASP A 150 -9.18 24.10 17.26
N ALA A 151 -7.99 24.59 16.91
CA ALA A 151 -7.83 25.61 15.87
C ALA A 151 -8.08 25.09 14.43
N TRP A 152 -8.24 23.78 14.22
CA TRP A 152 -8.34 23.19 12.88
C TRP A 152 -9.77 23.18 12.36
N HIS A 153 -10.20 24.33 11.82
CA HIS A 153 -11.50 24.50 11.18
C HIS A 153 -11.55 23.92 9.75
N SER A 154 -10.38 23.64 9.16
CA SER A 154 -10.23 23.02 7.85
C SER A 154 -8.99 22.13 7.82
N ILE A 155 -8.84 21.33 6.76
CA ILE A 155 -7.61 20.55 6.51
C ILE A 155 -6.41 21.50 6.51
N PRO A 156 -5.38 21.26 7.36
CA PRO A 156 -4.18 22.09 7.40
C PRO A 156 -3.41 22.01 6.08
N ALA A 157 -2.68 23.07 5.72
CA ALA A 157 -1.90 23.11 4.48
C ALA A 157 -0.57 22.32 4.57
N ALA A 158 -0.12 22.03 5.78
CA ALA A 158 1.08 21.26 6.07
C ALA A 158 0.82 20.20 7.16
N PRO A 159 1.67 19.15 7.24
CA PRO A 159 1.53 18.09 8.22
C PRO A 159 1.41 18.63 9.64
N SER A 160 0.37 18.24 10.34
CA SER A 160 0.04 18.81 11.65
C SER A 160 -0.37 17.73 12.65
N VAL A 161 0.10 17.83 13.88
CA VAL A 161 -0.15 16.88 14.98
C VAL A 161 -1.02 17.55 16.05
N ALA A 162 -2.05 16.84 16.50
CA ALA A 162 -2.80 17.12 17.71
C ALA A 162 -2.39 16.09 18.76
N ARG A 163 -1.92 16.53 19.94
CA ARG A 163 -1.48 15.62 21.02
C ARG A 163 -2.64 14.85 21.65
N THR A 164 -3.86 15.36 21.53
CA THR A 164 -5.07 14.66 21.97
C THR A 164 -6.19 14.77 20.94
N ALA A 165 -6.99 13.71 20.86
CA ALA A 165 -8.18 13.64 20.03
C ALA A 165 -9.39 14.44 20.56
N LYS A 166 -9.32 15.00 21.78
CA LYS A 166 -10.47 15.60 22.48
C LYS A 166 -11.22 16.67 21.67
N ALA A 167 -10.52 17.53 20.94
CA ALA A 167 -11.16 18.60 20.15
C ALA A 167 -11.41 18.23 18.68
N LEU A 168 -11.09 17.01 18.27
CA LEU A 168 -11.23 16.56 16.88
C LEU A 168 -12.62 15.97 16.57
N ASP A 169 -13.49 15.85 17.57
CA ASP A 169 -14.78 15.14 17.47
C ASP A 169 -14.61 13.76 16.81
N MET A 170 -13.57 13.05 17.27
CA MET A 170 -13.21 11.71 16.83
C MET A 170 -13.73 10.68 17.83
N ASN A 171 -14.24 9.55 17.35
CA ASN A 171 -14.61 8.42 18.20
C ASN A 171 -13.68 7.24 17.93
N VAL A 172 -12.96 6.82 18.96
CA VAL A 172 -12.12 5.61 18.93
C VAL A 172 -12.74 4.60 19.90
N PRO A 173 -13.36 3.51 19.42
CA PRO A 173 -13.91 2.48 20.30
C PRO A 173 -12.80 1.83 21.13
N ALA A 174 -13.11 1.44 22.37
CA ALA A 174 -12.13 0.85 23.29
C ALA A 174 -11.52 -0.44 22.71
N GLU A 175 -12.30 -1.18 21.94
CA GLU A 175 -11.91 -2.37 21.19
C GLU A 175 -10.77 -2.13 20.21
N ALA A 176 -10.66 -0.92 19.65
CA ALA A 176 -9.58 -0.59 18.73
C ALA A 176 -8.20 -0.63 19.39
N TYR A 177 -8.10 -0.63 20.73
CA TYR A 177 -6.82 -0.76 21.43
C TYR A 177 -6.35 -2.21 21.59
N ASP A 178 -7.18 -3.20 21.22
CA ASP A 178 -6.84 -4.62 21.21
C ASP A 178 -6.72 -5.16 19.77
N PRO A 179 -5.50 -5.26 19.22
CA PRO A 179 -5.27 -5.81 17.88
C PRO A 179 -5.81 -7.22 17.68
N MET A 180 -5.79 -8.08 18.71
CA MET A 180 -6.31 -9.44 18.58
C MET A 180 -7.83 -9.45 18.45
N ARG A 181 -8.52 -8.56 19.17
CA ARG A 181 -9.96 -8.39 19.02
C ARG A 181 -10.33 -7.91 17.62
N VAL A 182 -9.65 -6.88 17.11
CA VAL A 182 -9.89 -6.38 15.74
C VAL A 182 -9.60 -7.45 14.70
N ALA A 183 -8.53 -8.23 14.86
CA ALA A 183 -8.20 -9.34 13.98
C ALA A 183 -9.25 -10.48 14.02
N THR A 184 -9.76 -10.80 15.20
CA THR A 184 -10.83 -11.81 15.38
C THR A 184 -12.13 -11.34 14.73
N GLU A 185 -12.48 -10.06 14.89
CA GLU A 185 -13.64 -9.44 14.24
C GLU A 185 -13.53 -9.41 12.71
N TYR A 186 -12.32 -9.35 12.19
CA TYR A 186 -12.02 -9.38 10.76
C TYR A 186 -12.07 -10.81 10.19
N GLY A 187 -11.59 -11.79 10.96
CA GLY A 187 -11.41 -13.19 10.55
C GLY A 187 -9.92 -13.55 10.52
N LEU A 188 -9.51 -14.48 11.38
CA LEU A 188 -8.10 -14.87 11.55
C LEU A 188 -7.56 -15.70 10.38
N GLU A 189 -8.46 -16.33 9.63
CA GLU A 189 -8.17 -17.11 8.43
C GLU A 189 -7.95 -16.25 7.19
N VAL A 190 -8.35 -14.97 7.23
CA VAL A 190 -8.25 -14.09 6.06
C VAL A 190 -6.79 -13.77 5.77
N LEU A 191 -6.40 -13.86 4.50
CA LEU A 191 -5.07 -13.49 4.04
C LEU A 191 -4.85 -11.97 4.19
N CYS A 192 -3.66 -11.60 4.64
CA CYS A 192 -3.26 -10.22 4.84
C CYS A 192 -2.05 -9.86 3.99
N GLU A 193 -2.02 -8.61 3.52
CA GLU A 193 -0.95 -8.04 2.70
C GLU A 193 0.17 -7.50 3.61
N ALA A 194 0.80 -8.40 4.37
CA ALA A 194 1.95 -8.06 5.19
C ALA A 194 3.20 -7.83 4.32
N LEU A 195 3.92 -6.74 4.58
CA LEU A 195 5.13 -6.36 3.89
C LEU A 195 6.35 -6.82 4.68
N ASP A 196 7.35 -7.40 4.01
CA ASP A 196 8.71 -7.51 4.56
C ASP A 196 9.45 -6.19 4.35
N VAL A 197 9.89 -5.59 5.45
CA VAL A 197 10.60 -4.31 5.46
C VAL A 197 11.93 -4.41 4.74
N ALA A 198 12.61 -5.55 4.78
CA ALA A 198 13.91 -5.70 4.12
C ALA A 198 13.80 -5.66 2.59
N SER A 199 12.79 -6.34 2.03
CA SER A 199 12.57 -6.38 0.58
C SER A 199 11.64 -5.27 0.08
N GLN A 200 10.88 -4.62 0.96
CA GLN A 200 9.78 -3.72 0.63
C GLN A 200 8.71 -4.40 -0.25
N GLN A 201 8.51 -5.72 -0.08
CA GLN A 201 7.54 -6.51 -0.86
C GLN A 201 6.54 -7.21 0.05
N GLU A 202 5.33 -7.45 -0.48
CA GLU A 202 4.32 -8.31 0.14
C GLU A 202 4.88 -9.73 0.31
N LEU A 203 4.55 -10.39 1.43
CA LEU A 203 4.95 -11.77 1.67
C LEU A 203 4.39 -12.71 0.60
N GLN A 204 5.24 -13.62 0.13
CA GLN A 204 4.88 -14.70 -0.79
C GLN A 204 5.35 -16.04 -0.20
N PRO A 205 4.44 -16.98 0.13
CA PRO A 205 2.98 -16.82 0.12
C PRO A 205 2.48 -15.83 1.19
N PRO A 206 1.30 -15.22 1.00
CA PRO A 206 0.70 -14.31 1.98
C PRO A 206 0.35 -15.07 3.27
N TRP A 207 0.44 -14.36 4.40
CA TRP A 207 0.07 -14.89 5.70
C TRP A 207 -1.41 -14.66 6.00
N THR A 208 -2.01 -15.54 6.80
CA THR A 208 -3.30 -15.25 7.42
C THR A 208 -3.16 -14.20 8.52
N LEU A 209 -4.26 -13.53 8.86
CA LEU A 209 -4.28 -12.55 9.94
C LEU A 209 -3.94 -13.19 11.29
N GLY A 210 -4.29 -14.47 11.51
CA GLY A 210 -3.87 -15.24 12.67
C GLY A 210 -2.35 -15.43 12.74
N GLN A 211 -1.72 -15.81 11.64
CA GLN A 211 -0.25 -15.91 11.55
C GLN A 211 0.42 -14.55 11.79
N TRP A 212 -0.14 -13.48 11.23
CA TRP A 212 0.30 -12.11 11.52
C TRP A 212 0.21 -11.79 13.01
N MET A 213 -0.90 -12.14 13.68
CA MET A 213 -1.08 -11.87 15.10
C MET A 213 -0.11 -12.67 15.98
N ASP A 214 0.19 -13.92 15.65
CA ASP A 214 1.19 -14.72 16.35
C ASP A 214 2.59 -14.10 16.22
N TYR A 215 2.94 -13.64 15.02
CA TYR A 215 4.17 -12.88 14.78
C TYR A 215 4.21 -11.56 15.57
N PHE A 216 3.13 -10.78 15.52
CA PHE A 216 3.08 -9.47 16.16
C PHE A 216 3.09 -9.57 17.69
N ARG A 217 2.60 -10.68 18.27
CA ARG A 217 2.72 -10.97 19.72
C ARG A 217 4.08 -11.53 20.13
N THR A 218 4.84 -12.08 19.18
CA THR A 218 6.21 -12.53 19.45
C THR A 218 7.07 -11.31 19.80
N PRO A 219 7.83 -11.31 20.91
CA PRO A 219 8.69 -10.17 21.26
C PRO A 219 9.71 -9.84 20.18
N ALA A 220 10.03 -8.56 20.05
CA ALA A 220 10.84 -8.04 18.95
C ALA A 220 12.20 -8.77 18.80
N GLU A 221 12.84 -9.12 19.91
CA GLU A 221 14.14 -9.80 19.95
C GLU A 221 14.08 -11.23 19.42
N ARG A 222 12.88 -11.81 19.34
CA ARG A 222 12.64 -13.18 18.86
C ARG A 222 12.11 -13.21 17.42
N ARG A 223 11.83 -12.07 16.80
CA ARG A 223 11.36 -11.99 15.42
C ARG A 223 12.54 -12.14 14.46
N GLN A 224 12.40 -13.02 13.46
CA GLN A 224 13.43 -13.25 12.46
C GLN A 224 13.43 -12.20 11.34
N ARG A 225 12.29 -11.54 11.12
CA ARG A 225 12.07 -10.51 10.09
C ARG A 225 11.29 -9.36 10.70
N VAL A 226 11.46 -8.16 10.15
CA VAL A 226 10.65 -7.01 10.48
C VAL A 226 9.55 -6.88 9.43
N LEU A 227 8.30 -7.03 9.84
CA LEU A 227 7.15 -7.00 8.96
C LEU A 227 6.24 -5.82 9.30
N ASN A 228 5.45 -5.40 8.32
CA ASN A 228 4.55 -4.27 8.45
C ASN A 228 3.21 -4.55 7.76
N LEU A 229 2.10 -4.36 8.46
CA LEU A 229 0.75 -4.51 7.90
C LEU A 229 0.06 -3.14 7.91
N ILE A 230 0.00 -2.52 6.74
CA ILE A 230 -0.47 -1.12 6.59
C ILE A 230 -1.79 -0.98 5.80
N SER A 231 -2.27 -2.06 5.18
CA SER A 231 -3.40 -2.02 4.23
C SER A 231 -4.67 -2.72 4.75
N LEU A 232 -4.75 -3.06 6.04
CA LEU A 232 -5.92 -3.76 6.59
C LEU A 232 -7.12 -2.81 6.75
N GLU A 233 -8.07 -2.85 5.81
CA GLU A 233 -9.24 -1.98 5.81
C GLU A 233 -10.39 -2.58 6.63
N VAL A 234 -10.70 -1.95 7.78
CA VAL A 234 -11.56 -2.54 8.80
C VAL A 234 -12.97 -1.93 8.85
N SER A 235 -13.38 -1.09 7.89
CA SER A 235 -14.70 -0.42 7.97
C SER A 235 -15.91 -1.35 8.06
N HIS A 236 -15.73 -2.62 7.68
CA HIS A 236 -16.77 -3.64 7.75
C HIS A 236 -16.82 -4.39 9.10
N THR A 237 -15.80 -4.29 9.95
CA THR A 237 -15.78 -4.94 11.28
C THR A 237 -16.67 -4.17 12.27
N PRO A 238 -17.14 -4.79 13.37
CA PRO A 238 -17.84 -4.10 14.44
C PRO A 238 -17.07 -2.89 14.99
N THR A 239 -15.76 -3.04 15.22
CA THR A 239 -14.89 -1.93 15.67
C THR A 239 -14.81 -0.82 14.62
N GLY A 240 -14.58 -1.15 13.35
CA GLY A 240 -14.46 -0.15 12.28
C GLY A 240 -15.75 0.63 12.02
N ARG A 241 -16.93 0.02 12.21
CA ARG A 241 -18.23 0.71 12.11
C ARG A 241 -18.49 1.71 13.24
N GLN A 242 -17.94 1.46 14.43
CA GLN A 242 -18.06 2.35 15.58
C GLN A 242 -17.05 3.50 15.53
N PHE A 243 -15.90 3.28 14.89
CA PHE A 243 -14.91 4.31 14.67
C PHE A 243 -15.50 5.50 13.88
N ARG A 244 -15.20 6.71 14.34
CA ARG A 244 -15.50 7.95 13.60
C ARG A 244 -14.22 8.77 13.49
N ALA A 245 -13.73 8.95 12.26
CA ALA A 245 -12.61 9.83 11.93
C ALA A 245 -12.85 11.28 12.42
N PRO A 246 -11.82 12.13 12.56
CA PRO A 246 -11.98 13.53 12.94
C PRO A 246 -13.06 14.27 12.14
N ARG A 247 -13.84 15.16 12.76
CA ARG A 247 -14.94 15.87 12.09
C ARG A 247 -14.50 16.59 10.82
N LEU A 248 -13.38 17.30 10.87
CA LEU A 248 -12.84 18.01 9.70
C LEU A 248 -12.55 17.06 8.52
N ILE A 249 -12.13 15.81 8.79
CA ILE A 249 -11.89 14.79 7.76
C ILE A 249 -13.23 14.34 7.18
N ARG A 250 -14.21 14.01 8.03
CA ARG A 250 -15.56 13.56 7.60
C ARG A 250 -16.27 14.64 6.78
N ASP A 251 -16.16 15.90 7.20
CA ASP A 251 -16.79 17.06 6.56
C ASP A 251 -16.12 17.41 5.21
N ALA A 252 -14.86 17.02 5.00
CA ALA A 252 -14.13 17.25 3.76
C ALA A 252 -14.25 16.09 2.75
N ASP A 253 -14.36 14.84 3.22
CA ASP A 253 -14.30 13.61 2.42
C ASP A 253 -15.40 13.49 1.36
N TRP A 254 -14.99 13.43 0.08
CA TRP A 254 -15.89 13.24 -1.06
C TRP A 254 -16.55 11.85 -1.12
N SER A 255 -15.95 10.84 -0.48
CA SER A 255 -16.48 9.47 -0.51
C SER A 255 -17.87 9.36 0.11
N ARG A 256 -18.25 10.31 0.99
CA ARG A 256 -19.58 10.40 1.61
C ARG A 256 -20.72 10.60 0.60
N TRP A 257 -20.42 11.08 -0.61
CA TRP A 257 -21.42 11.28 -1.66
C TRP A 257 -21.61 10.06 -2.56
N CYS A 258 -20.84 8.99 -2.32
CA CYS A 258 -21.01 7.73 -3.02
C CYS A 258 -22.02 6.83 -2.28
N SER A 259 -23.25 6.75 -2.79
CA SER A 259 -24.36 6.05 -2.12
C SER A 259 -24.37 4.54 -2.29
N ARG A 260 -23.67 3.98 -3.29
CA ARG A 260 -23.73 2.54 -3.62
C ARG A 260 -22.45 1.76 -3.35
N ARG A 261 -21.28 2.39 -3.49
CA ARG A 261 -19.96 1.74 -3.37
C ARG A 261 -18.94 2.72 -2.81
N ARG A 262 -19.05 3.06 -1.53
CA ARG A 262 -18.06 3.91 -0.88
C ARG A 262 -16.68 3.24 -1.00
N PRO A 263 -15.67 3.94 -1.53
CA PRO A 263 -14.32 3.39 -1.61
C PRO A 263 -13.81 3.04 -0.20
N LYS A 264 -13.27 1.82 -0.08
CA LYS A 264 -12.75 1.25 1.17
C LYS A 264 -11.33 1.76 1.40
N VAL A 265 -11.23 3.03 1.79
CA VAL A 265 -9.95 3.70 2.08
C VAL A 265 -10.04 4.60 3.32
N GLY A 266 -11.21 4.65 3.97
CA GLY A 266 -11.50 5.59 5.05
C GLY A 266 -11.18 5.08 6.45
N THR A 267 -10.89 3.78 6.62
CA THR A 267 -10.61 3.18 7.93
C THR A 267 -9.65 2.00 7.80
N TYR A 268 -8.36 2.30 7.83
CA TYR A 268 -7.27 1.33 7.92
C TYR A 268 -6.87 1.11 9.37
N TYR A 269 -6.52 -0.14 9.69
CA TYR A 269 -5.97 -0.56 10.97
C TYR A 269 -4.55 -1.10 10.75
N LEU A 270 -3.56 -0.26 11.04
CA LEU A 270 -2.17 -0.55 10.75
C LEU A 270 -1.51 -1.16 11.98
N MET A 271 -0.76 -2.23 11.77
CA MET A 271 0.08 -2.88 12.77
C MET A 271 1.49 -2.93 12.23
N SER A 272 2.42 -2.30 12.93
CA SER A 272 3.79 -2.15 12.46
C SER A 272 4.76 -2.65 13.52
N ALA A 273 5.59 -3.62 13.18
CA ALA A 273 6.63 -4.11 14.07
C ALA A 273 7.70 -3.03 14.34
N CYS A 274 8.29 -3.08 15.53
CA CYS A 274 9.49 -2.35 15.88
C CYS A 274 10.58 -2.54 14.81
N GLY A 275 11.20 -1.43 14.40
CA GLY A 275 12.19 -1.38 13.33
C GLY A 275 11.60 -1.18 11.93
N ALA A 276 10.27 -1.16 11.78
CA ALA A 276 9.67 -1.07 10.44
C ALA A 276 9.92 0.29 9.77
N TRP A 277 10.39 0.23 8.53
CA TRP A 277 10.55 1.36 7.60
C TRP A 277 9.58 1.23 6.44
N THR A 278 8.77 2.26 6.23
CA THR A 278 8.01 2.47 5.00
C THR A 278 8.73 3.55 4.21
N SER A 279 9.26 3.17 3.05
CA SER A 279 10.00 4.05 2.13
C SER A 279 9.21 5.30 1.70
N TRP A 280 9.90 6.27 1.11
CA TRP A 280 9.30 7.52 0.66
C TRP A 280 8.19 7.32 -0.37
N HIS A 281 7.02 7.91 -0.12
CA HIS A 281 5.88 7.82 -1.01
C HIS A 281 4.99 9.07 -0.93
N ILE A 282 4.06 9.14 -1.86
CA ILE A 282 2.89 10.03 -1.82
C ILE A 282 1.67 9.11 -1.80
N ASP A 283 0.74 9.37 -0.89
CA ASP A 283 -0.47 8.56 -0.81
C ASP A 283 -1.30 8.63 -2.09
N PHE A 284 -1.91 7.49 -2.40
CA PHE A 284 -2.62 7.27 -3.65
C PHE A 284 -3.67 8.36 -3.94
N GLY A 285 -3.74 8.79 -5.21
CA GLY A 285 -4.54 9.91 -5.68
C GLY A 285 -4.15 11.27 -5.10
N GLY A 286 -2.97 11.38 -4.47
CA GLY A 286 -2.55 12.56 -3.72
C GLY A 286 -3.50 12.88 -2.56
N SER A 287 -4.08 11.84 -1.95
CA SER A 287 -5.07 11.98 -0.89
C SER A 287 -4.50 12.66 0.36
N THR A 288 -5.38 13.28 1.14
CA THR A 288 -5.06 13.67 2.52
C THR A 288 -5.26 12.45 3.40
N VAL A 289 -4.29 12.17 4.27
CA VAL A 289 -4.33 11.05 5.21
C VAL A 289 -4.33 11.55 6.64
N PHE A 290 -5.03 10.82 7.51
CA PHE A 290 -4.92 11.02 8.95
C PHE A 290 -4.51 9.72 9.65
N TYR A 291 -3.70 9.86 10.70
CA TYR A 291 -3.20 8.77 11.54
C TYR A 291 -3.57 9.08 12.99
N HIS A 292 -4.26 8.18 13.67
CA HIS A 292 -4.39 8.21 15.12
C HIS A 292 -3.63 7.04 15.74
N LEU A 293 -2.58 7.35 16.49
CA LEU A 293 -1.72 6.33 17.08
C LEU A 293 -2.35 5.80 18.37
N LEU A 294 -2.79 4.56 18.34
CA LEU A 294 -3.44 3.89 19.47
C LEU A 294 -2.41 3.42 20.51
N ARG A 295 -1.30 2.87 20.02
CA ARG A 295 -0.18 2.35 20.82
C ARG A 295 1.12 2.52 20.04
N GLY A 296 2.22 2.73 20.78
CA GLY A 296 3.59 2.73 20.25
C GLY A 296 4.09 4.13 19.93
N HIS A 297 4.93 4.20 18.89
CA HIS A 297 5.64 5.41 18.46
C HIS A 297 5.94 5.32 16.97
N LYS A 298 5.68 6.41 16.24
CA LYS A 298 6.04 6.58 14.83
C LYS A 298 6.85 7.85 14.62
N VAL A 299 7.83 7.79 13.74
CA VAL A 299 8.59 8.95 13.27
C VAL A 299 8.32 9.13 11.78
N PHE A 300 7.77 10.28 11.42
CA PHE A 300 7.49 10.66 10.04
C PHE A 300 8.57 11.62 9.55
N TYR A 301 9.09 11.36 8.35
CA TYR A 301 9.86 12.33 7.59
C TYR A 301 8.97 12.83 6.48
N VAL A 302 8.84 14.14 6.34
CA VAL A 302 7.90 14.76 5.41
C VAL A 302 8.60 15.81 4.56
N ALA A 303 8.23 15.93 3.29
CA ALA A 303 8.71 16.98 2.41
C ALA A 303 7.56 17.58 1.58
N PRO A 304 7.55 18.91 1.39
CA PRO A 304 6.44 19.57 0.70
C PRO A 304 6.39 19.14 -0.77
N PRO A 305 5.19 19.08 -1.39
CA PRO A 305 4.98 18.74 -2.80
C PRO A 305 5.39 19.87 -3.76
N SER A 306 6.59 20.41 -3.59
CA SER A 306 7.15 21.40 -4.50
C SER A 306 7.37 20.78 -5.88
N THR A 307 7.33 21.59 -6.94
CA THR A 307 7.63 21.11 -8.29
C THR A 307 8.98 20.41 -8.38
N HIS A 308 10.00 20.90 -7.67
CA HIS A 308 11.30 20.24 -7.54
C HIS A 308 11.19 18.83 -6.95
N ASN A 309 10.57 18.71 -5.77
CA ASN A 309 10.46 17.42 -5.07
C ASN A 309 9.61 16.41 -5.87
N LEU A 310 8.51 16.86 -6.51
CA LEU A 310 7.67 15.98 -7.33
C LEU A 310 8.39 15.47 -8.58
N HIS A 311 9.23 16.29 -9.23
CA HIS A 311 10.06 15.82 -10.35
C HIS A 311 11.13 14.82 -9.90
N LEU A 312 11.76 15.05 -8.75
CA LEU A 312 12.71 14.09 -8.17
C LEU A 312 12.03 12.76 -7.85
N TYR A 313 10.84 12.81 -7.25
CA TYR A 313 10.07 11.63 -6.90
C TYR A 313 9.65 10.82 -8.14
N GLU A 314 9.14 11.48 -9.18
CA GLU A 314 8.78 10.80 -10.44
C GLU A 314 9.99 10.13 -11.08
N ARG A 315 11.16 10.80 -11.08
CA ARG A 315 12.41 10.24 -11.59
C ARG A 315 12.89 9.04 -10.77
N TRP A 316 12.84 9.15 -9.44
CA TRP A 316 13.26 8.07 -8.53
C TRP A 316 12.33 6.86 -8.59
N GLN A 317 11.02 7.06 -8.63
CA GLN A 317 10.04 5.98 -8.79
C GLN A 317 10.17 5.24 -10.13
N SER A 318 10.70 5.90 -11.17
CA SER A 318 10.95 5.27 -12.46
C SER A 318 12.33 4.60 -12.56
N ASP A 319 13.14 4.66 -11.50
CA ASP A 319 14.51 4.14 -11.49
C ASP A 319 14.51 2.62 -11.22
N PRO A 320 15.07 1.77 -12.11
CA PRO A 320 15.16 0.33 -11.86
C PRO A 320 15.96 -0.05 -10.60
N GLN A 321 16.78 0.88 -10.08
CA GLN A 321 17.55 0.74 -8.84
C GLN A 321 16.95 1.56 -7.69
N GLN A 322 15.64 1.88 -7.74
CA GLN A 322 14.93 2.73 -6.78
C GLN A 322 15.33 2.47 -5.32
N VAL A 323 15.24 1.22 -4.85
CA VAL A 323 15.49 0.83 -3.44
C VAL A 323 16.93 1.16 -3.02
N VAL A 324 17.90 0.91 -3.91
CA VAL A 324 19.31 1.18 -3.64
C VAL A 324 19.61 2.68 -3.69
N ARG A 325 18.90 3.42 -4.55
CA ARG A 325 19.10 4.87 -4.80
C ARG A 325 18.26 5.79 -3.91
N GLU A 326 17.51 5.22 -2.96
CA GLU A 326 16.70 6.00 -2.02
C GLU A 326 17.54 7.02 -1.23
N PRO A 327 18.73 6.69 -0.68
CA PRO A 327 19.54 7.67 0.05
C PRO A 327 19.91 8.91 -0.79
N GLU A 328 20.31 8.72 -2.06
CA GLU A 328 20.65 9.81 -2.98
C GLU A 328 19.43 10.65 -3.36
N PHE A 329 18.27 10.02 -3.51
CA PHE A 329 17.00 10.72 -3.71
C PHE A 329 16.68 11.61 -2.51
N VAL A 330 16.78 11.07 -1.29
CA VAL A 330 16.50 11.79 -0.04
C VAL A 330 17.44 12.98 0.13
N MET A 331 18.73 12.82 -0.18
CA MET A 331 19.69 13.93 -0.09
C MET A 331 19.38 15.08 -1.05
N GLN A 332 18.67 14.82 -2.15
CA GLN A 332 18.25 15.85 -3.12
C GLN A 332 16.90 16.51 -2.77
N LEU A 333 16.12 15.92 -1.84
CA LEU A 333 14.88 16.52 -1.38
C LEU A 333 15.13 17.84 -0.67
N LYS A 334 14.26 18.82 -0.95
CA LYS A 334 14.23 20.11 -0.28
C LYS A 334 13.23 20.08 0.86
N ALA A 335 13.59 20.74 1.96
CA ALA A 335 12.71 20.98 3.10
C ALA A 335 12.13 19.69 3.70
N VAL A 336 13.00 18.72 3.99
CA VAL A 336 12.64 17.51 4.72
C VAL A 336 12.52 17.87 6.20
N ALA A 337 11.39 17.61 6.83
CA ALA A 337 11.18 17.80 8.26
C ALA A 337 10.83 16.48 8.94
N ARG A 338 11.03 16.43 10.26
CA ARG A 338 10.75 15.27 11.10
C ARG A 338 9.58 15.56 12.04
N LEU A 339 8.68 14.59 12.20
CA LEU A 339 7.55 14.63 13.11
C LEU A 339 7.48 13.35 13.93
N GLU A 340 7.30 13.50 15.24
CA GLU A 340 7.02 12.36 16.12
C GLU A 340 5.53 12.24 16.38
N LEU A 341 5.05 11.01 16.31
CA LEU A 341 3.70 10.64 16.68
C LEU A 341 3.78 9.67 17.85
N LEU A 342 3.25 10.09 18.98
CA LEU A 342 3.16 9.30 20.22
C LEU A 342 1.74 8.78 20.41
N ALA A 343 1.58 7.75 21.25
CA ALA A 343 0.26 7.18 21.53
C ALA A 343 -0.73 8.26 22.03
N GLY A 344 -1.93 8.26 21.46
CA GLY A 344 -2.98 9.27 21.69
C GLY A 344 -2.93 10.47 20.73
N ASN A 345 -1.82 10.68 20.02
CA ASN A 345 -1.72 11.75 19.04
C ASN A 345 -2.52 11.44 17.77
N THR A 346 -2.94 12.49 17.07
CA THR A 346 -3.51 12.44 15.73
C THR A 346 -2.69 13.31 14.78
N LEU A 347 -2.19 12.74 13.68
CA LEU A 347 -1.50 13.43 12.61
C LEU A 347 -2.42 13.56 11.40
N ILE A 348 -2.40 14.71 10.74
CA ILE A 348 -2.97 14.92 9.40
C ILE A 348 -1.82 15.27 8.46
N ILE A 349 -1.67 14.53 7.37
CA ILE A 349 -0.75 14.82 6.27
C ILE A 349 -1.62 15.25 5.08
N PRO A 350 -1.56 16.52 4.65
CA PRO A 350 -2.38 17.00 3.55
C PRO A 350 -1.89 16.48 2.20
N HIS A 351 -2.83 16.48 1.26
CA HIS A 351 -2.66 16.10 -0.14
C HIS A 351 -1.27 16.35 -0.73
N GLY A 352 -0.68 15.31 -1.31
CA GLY A 352 0.54 15.35 -2.12
C GLY A 352 1.85 15.37 -1.34
N TRP A 353 1.85 15.57 -0.03
CA TRP A 353 3.09 15.58 0.76
C TRP A 353 3.83 14.25 0.67
N LEU A 354 5.12 14.34 0.35
CA LEU A 354 6.01 13.19 0.34
C LEU A 354 6.33 12.81 1.78
N HIS A 355 6.31 11.52 2.08
CA HIS A 355 6.67 11.07 3.41
C HIS A 355 7.24 9.66 3.45
N ALA A 356 8.08 9.42 4.46
CA ALA A 356 8.57 8.11 4.87
C ALA A 356 8.32 7.92 6.37
N VAL A 357 8.21 6.67 6.81
CA VAL A 357 7.77 6.35 8.18
C VAL A 357 8.68 5.33 8.82
N PHE A 358 9.27 5.69 9.95
CA PHE A 358 9.99 4.77 10.83
C PHE A 358 9.15 4.42 12.05
N THR A 359 9.29 3.18 12.53
CA THR A 359 8.54 2.62 13.65
C THR A 359 9.49 2.18 14.77
N PRO A 360 9.84 3.06 15.72
CA PRO A 360 10.76 2.73 16.81
C PRO A 360 10.24 1.67 17.79
N GLU A 361 8.91 1.53 17.90
CA GLU A 361 8.24 0.59 18.80
C GLU A 361 7.07 -0.07 18.10
N ASP A 362 6.69 -1.28 18.51
CA ASP A 362 5.47 -1.93 18.03
C ASP A 362 4.28 -0.98 18.12
N SER A 363 3.72 -0.67 16.96
CA SER A 363 2.76 0.41 16.83
C SER A 363 1.47 -0.06 16.20
N VAL A 364 0.38 0.49 16.72
CA VAL A 364 -0.97 0.26 16.23
C VAL A 364 -1.59 1.61 15.92
N VAL A 365 -2.05 1.79 14.68
CA VAL A 365 -2.65 3.03 14.20
C VAL A 365 -4.01 2.73 13.60
N ILE A 366 -5.00 3.59 13.87
CA ILE A 366 -6.19 3.67 13.04
C ILE A 366 -6.15 4.95 12.22
N GLY A 367 -6.40 4.85 10.91
CA GLY A 367 -6.22 5.95 9.98
C GLY A 367 -7.11 5.84 8.74
N GLY A 368 -6.94 6.76 7.80
CA GLY A 368 -7.69 6.73 6.55
C GLY A 368 -7.34 7.86 5.61
N ASN A 369 -7.74 7.68 4.34
CA ASN A 369 -7.45 8.57 3.23
C ASN A 369 -8.73 9.21 2.71
N ILE A 370 -8.63 10.48 2.30
CA ILE A 370 -9.76 11.23 1.73
C ILE A 370 -9.33 12.07 0.53
N LEU A 371 -10.26 12.31 -0.38
CA LEU A 371 -10.19 13.39 -1.37
C LEU A 371 -11.10 14.53 -0.94
N HIS A 372 -10.66 15.77 -1.15
CA HIS A 372 -11.43 16.96 -0.80
C HIS A 372 -11.17 18.13 -1.76
N LEU A 373 -11.99 19.18 -1.65
CA LEU A 373 -11.95 20.33 -2.57
C LEU A 373 -10.65 21.13 -2.46
N ARG A 374 -10.26 21.56 -1.26
CA ARG A 374 -9.06 22.41 -1.07
C ARG A 374 -7.76 21.81 -1.64
N GLY A 375 -7.70 20.50 -1.82
CA GLY A 375 -6.54 19.78 -2.35
C GLY A 375 -6.66 19.35 -3.81
N PHE A 376 -7.75 19.70 -4.50
CA PHE A 376 -8.09 19.07 -5.77
C PHE A 376 -7.03 19.23 -6.86
N SER A 377 -6.46 20.43 -7.04
CA SER A 377 -5.40 20.67 -8.02
C SER A 377 -4.20 19.74 -7.82
N MET A 378 -3.78 19.56 -6.56
CA MET A 378 -2.66 18.67 -6.23
C MET A 378 -3.06 17.20 -6.36
N GLN A 379 -4.23 16.80 -5.84
CA GLN A 379 -4.78 15.44 -6.01
C GLN A 379 -4.81 15.04 -7.49
N GLN A 380 -5.29 15.91 -8.37
CA GLN A 380 -5.29 15.68 -9.82
C GLN A 380 -3.88 15.58 -10.41
N ARG A 381 -2.93 16.39 -9.92
CA ARG A 381 -1.53 16.34 -10.35
C ARG A 381 -0.89 15.00 -10.01
N ILE A 382 -1.12 14.50 -8.79
CA ILE A 382 -0.61 13.19 -8.33
C ILE A 382 -1.31 12.05 -9.09
N TYR A 383 -2.64 12.11 -9.25
CA TYR A 383 -3.36 11.13 -10.07
C TYR A 383 -2.83 11.05 -11.51
N ALA A 384 -2.50 12.20 -12.12
CA ALA A 384 -1.86 12.22 -13.43
C ALA A 384 -0.42 11.67 -13.42
N LEU A 385 0.32 11.85 -12.32
CA LEU A 385 1.67 11.30 -12.13
C LEU A 385 1.63 9.78 -11.99
N GLU A 386 0.74 9.23 -11.16
CA GLU A 386 0.53 7.78 -11.01
C GLU A 386 0.26 7.09 -12.34
N ARG A 387 -0.56 7.73 -13.19
CA ARG A 387 -0.82 7.22 -14.55
C ARG A 387 0.39 7.25 -15.47
N ARG A 388 1.28 8.24 -15.36
CA ARG A 388 2.54 8.27 -16.13
C ARG A 388 3.51 7.19 -15.65
N LEU A 389 3.56 6.96 -14.34
CA LEU A 389 4.31 5.88 -13.70
C LEU A 389 3.70 4.49 -13.93
N ARG A 390 2.51 4.40 -14.54
CA ARG A 390 1.77 3.14 -14.74
C ARG A 390 1.53 2.36 -13.44
N VAL A 391 1.26 3.09 -12.35
CA VAL A 391 0.91 2.49 -11.05
C VAL A 391 -0.30 1.57 -11.25
N PRO A 392 -0.27 0.30 -10.80
CA PRO A 392 -1.41 -0.60 -10.91
C PRO A 392 -2.67 -0.03 -10.26
N ASP A 393 -3.85 -0.32 -10.84
CA ASP A 393 -5.12 0.23 -10.36
C ASP A 393 -5.42 -0.09 -8.89
N LYS A 394 -4.93 -1.22 -8.36
CA LYS A 394 -5.08 -1.59 -6.94
C LYS A 394 -4.38 -0.64 -5.97
N TYR A 395 -3.36 0.09 -6.44
CA TYR A 395 -2.59 1.07 -5.67
C TYR A 395 -2.93 2.51 -6.03
N GLN A 396 -3.97 2.74 -6.84
CA GLN A 396 -4.51 4.08 -7.11
C GLN A 396 -5.75 4.33 -6.26
N TYR A 397 -6.13 5.61 -6.09
CA TYR A 397 -7.34 5.95 -5.35
C TYR A 397 -8.60 5.41 -6.08
N PRO A 398 -9.37 4.50 -5.45
CA PRO A 398 -10.54 3.90 -6.10
C PRO A 398 -11.61 4.95 -6.40
N LEU A 399 -12.17 4.88 -7.62
CA LEU A 399 -13.24 5.76 -8.08
C LEU A 399 -12.85 7.26 -8.17
N PHE A 400 -11.55 7.60 -8.28
CA PHE A 400 -11.07 9.00 -8.32
C PHE A 400 -11.89 9.92 -9.26
N LYS A 401 -12.09 9.48 -10.52
CA LYS A 401 -12.85 10.24 -11.51
C LYS A 401 -14.34 10.35 -11.15
N GLU A 402 -14.94 9.27 -10.64
CA GLU A 402 -16.36 9.25 -10.24
C GLU A 402 -16.60 10.16 -9.04
N LEU A 403 -15.74 10.12 -8.03
CA LEU A 403 -15.80 11.03 -6.89
C LEU A 403 -15.67 12.49 -7.33
N SER A 404 -14.83 12.79 -8.32
CA SER A 404 -14.71 14.14 -8.90
C SER A 404 -16.04 14.61 -9.52
N TRP A 405 -16.75 13.74 -10.24
CA TRP A 405 -18.09 14.07 -10.77
C TRP A 405 -19.14 14.24 -9.68
N LEU A 406 -19.14 13.37 -8.66
CA LEU A 406 -20.05 13.49 -7.52
C LEU A 406 -19.80 14.77 -6.72
N ALA A 407 -18.54 15.18 -6.61
CA ALA A 407 -18.14 16.46 -6.05
C ALA A 407 -18.68 17.62 -6.87
N ALA A 408 -18.52 17.60 -8.20
CA ALA A 408 -19.05 18.65 -9.06
C ALA A 408 -20.56 18.79 -8.95
N ARG A 409 -21.30 17.66 -8.92
CA ARG A 409 -22.74 17.65 -8.66
C ARG A 409 -23.09 18.33 -7.33
N HIS A 410 -22.38 17.99 -6.26
CA HIS A 410 -22.63 18.53 -4.92
C HIS A 410 -22.37 20.04 -4.87
N TYR A 411 -21.23 20.50 -5.39
CA TYR A 411 -20.87 21.91 -5.37
C TYR A 411 -21.74 22.75 -6.30
N ALA A 412 -22.13 22.23 -7.48
CA ALA A 412 -23.08 22.89 -8.36
C ALA A 412 -24.45 23.06 -7.70
N ALA A 413 -24.93 22.06 -6.96
CA ALA A 413 -26.18 22.16 -6.20
C ALA A 413 -26.08 23.20 -5.07
N ARG A 414 -24.96 23.23 -4.32
CA ARG A 414 -24.71 24.28 -3.31
C ARG A 414 -24.66 25.67 -3.91
N LEU A 415 -24.06 25.83 -5.09
CA LEU A 415 -23.99 27.13 -5.79
C LEU A 415 -25.39 27.59 -6.22
N ALA A 416 -26.21 26.67 -6.74
CA ALA A 416 -27.59 26.97 -7.10
C ALA A 416 -28.41 27.40 -5.88
N ALA A 417 -28.27 26.70 -4.75
CA ALA A 417 -28.95 27.06 -3.50
C ALA A 417 -28.52 28.44 -2.97
N ALA A 418 -27.22 28.75 -3.00
CA ALA A 418 -26.71 30.06 -2.61
C ALA A 418 -27.27 31.18 -3.49
N ARG A 419 -27.31 30.98 -4.82
CA ARG A 419 -27.90 31.93 -5.76
C ARG A 419 -29.39 32.15 -5.51
N GLN A 420 -30.15 31.08 -5.24
CA GLN A 420 -31.57 31.17 -4.89
C GLN A 420 -31.81 31.92 -3.58
N ALA A 421 -30.91 31.77 -2.60
CA ALA A 421 -30.96 32.48 -1.32
C ALA A 421 -30.42 33.92 -1.40
N GLY A 422 -29.95 34.38 -2.57
CA GLY A 422 -29.31 35.70 -2.71
C GLY A 422 -27.98 35.83 -1.95
N THR A 423 -27.36 34.72 -1.56
CA THR A 423 -26.08 34.70 -0.84
C THR A 423 -24.93 34.93 -1.81
N ASP A 424 -24.02 35.85 -1.46
CA ASP A 424 -22.80 36.07 -2.24
C ASP A 424 -21.94 34.79 -2.22
N VAL A 425 -21.56 34.30 -3.40
CA VAL A 425 -20.69 33.13 -3.59
C VAL A 425 -19.37 33.28 -2.83
N LYS A 426 -18.86 34.51 -2.67
CA LYS A 426 -17.63 34.80 -1.90
C LYS A 426 -17.79 34.54 -0.40
N GLN A 427 -19.01 34.51 0.12
CA GLN A 427 -19.33 34.12 1.50
C GLN A 427 -19.50 32.61 1.67
N VAL A 428 -19.79 31.89 0.57
CA VAL A 428 -19.98 30.42 0.59
C VAL A 428 -18.65 29.68 0.53
N TRP A 429 -17.71 30.19 -0.27
CA TRP A 429 -16.40 29.60 -0.48
C TRP A 429 -15.32 30.66 -0.45
N ASP A 430 -14.20 30.36 0.17
CA ASP A 430 -13.03 31.25 0.19
C ASP A 430 -12.30 31.29 -1.17
N ALA A 431 -11.27 32.14 -1.29
CA ALA A 431 -10.53 32.29 -2.55
C ALA A 431 -9.85 30.99 -3.02
N VAL A 432 -9.39 30.14 -2.09
CA VAL A 432 -8.77 28.85 -2.41
C VAL A 432 -9.83 27.92 -2.96
N GLU A 433 -10.94 27.74 -2.27
CA GLU A 433 -12.04 26.86 -2.68
C GLU A 433 -12.64 27.28 -4.02
N ARG A 434 -12.81 28.58 -4.28
CA ARG A 434 -13.28 29.07 -5.59
C ARG A 434 -12.31 28.70 -6.72
N ARG A 435 -11.01 28.80 -6.49
CA ARG A 435 -9.98 28.37 -7.46
C ARG A 435 -10.06 26.86 -7.72
N GLU A 436 -10.16 26.06 -6.65
CA GLU A 436 -10.24 24.60 -6.78
C GLU A 436 -11.54 24.13 -7.46
N LEU A 437 -12.66 24.85 -7.30
CA LEU A 437 -13.91 24.58 -8.02
C LEU A 437 -13.78 24.80 -9.52
N ARG A 438 -13.09 25.88 -9.93
CA ARG A 438 -12.81 26.14 -11.36
C ARG A 438 -11.87 25.08 -11.93
N GLU A 439 -10.87 24.65 -11.16
CA GLU A 439 -9.97 23.58 -11.58
C GLU A 439 -10.71 22.24 -11.73
N LEU A 440 -11.61 21.91 -10.80
CA LEU A 440 -12.51 20.76 -10.92
C LEU A 440 -13.31 20.81 -12.21
N ALA A 441 -13.93 21.95 -12.51
CA ALA A 441 -14.67 22.12 -13.75
C ALA A 441 -13.80 21.92 -14.99
N ARG A 442 -12.60 22.53 -15.01
CA ARG A 442 -11.62 22.42 -16.10
C ARG A 442 -11.22 20.95 -16.37
N VAL A 443 -10.88 20.21 -15.31
CA VAL A 443 -10.48 18.80 -15.40
C VAL A 443 -11.62 17.92 -15.90
N LEU A 444 -12.82 18.10 -15.36
CA LEU A 444 -13.98 17.33 -15.78
C LEU A 444 -14.38 17.61 -17.23
N ARG A 445 -14.29 18.88 -17.68
CA ARG A 445 -14.48 19.24 -19.09
C ARG A 445 -13.45 18.54 -19.98
N ALA A 446 -12.19 18.49 -19.57
CA ALA A 446 -11.15 17.77 -20.30
C ALA A 446 -11.47 16.27 -20.41
N TYR A 447 -11.98 15.62 -19.35
CA TYR A 447 -12.41 14.21 -19.41
C TYR A 447 -13.52 14.00 -20.46
N VAL A 448 -14.50 14.90 -20.55
CA VAL A 448 -15.55 14.81 -21.57
C VAL A 448 -14.97 14.98 -22.98
N GLN A 449 -14.08 15.96 -23.17
CA GLN A 449 -13.47 16.24 -24.47
C GLN A 449 -12.59 15.07 -24.94
N MET A 450 -11.80 14.47 -24.05
CA MET A 450 -10.99 13.29 -24.36
C MET A 450 -11.85 12.11 -24.78
N TRP A 451 -12.94 11.83 -24.05
CA TRP A 451 -13.88 10.78 -24.40
C TRP A 451 -14.54 11.03 -25.76
N ARG A 452 -15.05 12.25 -26.01
CA ARG A 452 -15.67 12.62 -27.30
C ARG A 452 -14.71 12.37 -28.47
N LYS A 453 -13.43 12.74 -28.35
CA LYS A 453 -12.41 12.50 -29.38
C LYS A 453 -12.20 11.01 -29.67
N GLN A 454 -12.26 10.15 -28.65
CA GLN A 454 -12.04 8.71 -28.80
C GLN A 454 -13.27 7.96 -29.31
N VAL A 455 -14.47 8.41 -28.96
CA VAL A 455 -15.72 7.84 -29.46
C VAL A 455 -15.91 8.11 -30.95
N THR A 456 -15.49 9.27 -31.47
CA THR A 456 -15.44 9.48 -32.93
C THR A 456 -14.52 8.49 -33.65
N LEU A 457 -13.60 7.83 -32.93
CA LEU A 457 -12.67 6.84 -33.49
C LEU A 457 -13.14 5.39 -33.29
N HIS A 458 -14.04 5.08 -32.36
CA HIS A 458 -14.47 3.71 -32.02
C HIS A 458 -15.98 3.60 -31.80
N ALA A 459 -16.67 2.76 -32.58
CA ALA A 459 -18.14 2.67 -32.69
C ALA A 459 -18.88 2.05 -31.49
N THR A 460 -18.34 2.11 -30.26
CA THR A 460 -18.98 1.60 -29.03
C THR A 460 -19.07 2.68 -27.95
N ALA A 461 -19.83 3.75 -28.26
CA ALA A 461 -19.87 5.02 -27.53
C ALA A 461 -20.39 4.94 -26.08
N ASP A 462 -21.49 4.23 -25.83
CA ASP A 462 -22.22 4.37 -24.56
C ASP A 462 -21.79 3.39 -23.46
N ARG A 463 -21.39 2.16 -23.82
CA ARG A 463 -20.93 1.17 -22.82
C ARG A 463 -19.60 1.56 -22.17
N LEU A 464 -18.78 2.35 -22.86
CA LEU A 464 -17.45 2.74 -22.39
C LEU A 464 -17.41 4.13 -21.72
N ARG A 465 -18.48 4.94 -21.82
CA ARG A 465 -18.52 6.32 -21.28
C ARG A 465 -18.11 6.40 -19.81
N SER A 466 -18.72 5.59 -18.94
CA SER A 466 -18.45 5.64 -17.51
C SER A 466 -17.04 5.17 -17.17
N ALA A 467 -16.54 4.11 -17.82
CA ALA A 467 -15.17 3.61 -17.61
C ALA A 467 -14.09 4.65 -17.97
N TRP A 468 -14.30 5.41 -19.05
CA TRP A 468 -13.33 6.40 -19.50
C TRP A 468 -13.38 7.71 -18.71
N THR A 469 -14.60 8.21 -18.48
CA THR A 469 -14.81 9.55 -17.90
C THR A 469 -15.00 9.55 -16.39
N GLY A 470 -15.34 8.40 -15.81
CA GLY A 470 -15.85 8.29 -14.44
C GLY A 470 -17.24 8.88 -14.24
N MET A 471 -17.98 9.22 -15.30
CA MET A 471 -19.32 9.81 -15.14
C MET A 471 -20.26 8.85 -14.40
N PRO A 472 -21.12 9.36 -13.48
CA PRO A 472 -22.06 8.53 -12.74
C PRO A 472 -22.97 7.73 -13.68
N PRO A 473 -23.20 6.44 -13.41
CA PRO A 473 -24.10 5.63 -14.21
C PRO A 473 -25.51 6.22 -14.11
N ARG A 474 -26.18 6.40 -15.26
CA ARG A 474 -27.54 6.97 -15.39
C ARG A 474 -27.67 8.50 -15.30
N VAL A 475 -26.57 9.24 -15.33
CA VAL A 475 -26.60 10.70 -15.56
C VAL A 475 -26.22 10.98 -17.01
N SER A 476 -26.98 11.84 -17.70
CA SER A 476 -26.67 12.22 -19.08
C SER A 476 -25.43 13.10 -19.15
N THR A 477 -24.73 13.07 -20.29
CA THR A 477 -23.55 13.91 -20.54
C THR A 477 -23.90 15.39 -20.41
N GLU A 478 -25.08 15.80 -20.89
CA GLU A 478 -25.60 17.16 -20.81
C GLU A 478 -25.77 17.58 -19.35
N ARG A 479 -26.32 16.70 -18.51
CA ARG A 479 -26.50 16.98 -17.08
C ARG A 479 -25.17 17.09 -16.35
N CYS A 480 -24.18 16.26 -16.69
CA CYS A 480 -22.82 16.38 -16.18
C CYS A 480 -22.18 17.73 -16.59
N LEU A 481 -22.35 18.14 -17.85
CA LEU A 481 -21.82 19.41 -18.35
C LEU A 481 -22.49 20.63 -17.70
N GLN A 482 -23.78 20.57 -17.35
CA GLN A 482 -24.45 21.62 -16.57
C GLN A 482 -23.78 21.84 -15.21
N TRP A 483 -23.28 20.79 -14.55
CA TRP A 483 -22.51 20.96 -13.32
C TRP A 483 -21.18 21.66 -13.56
N VAL A 484 -20.48 21.30 -14.63
CA VAL A 484 -19.21 21.93 -15.04
C VAL A 484 -19.42 23.42 -15.33
N GLU A 485 -20.40 23.76 -16.16
CA GLU A 485 -20.72 25.14 -16.52
C GLU A 485 -21.11 25.98 -15.30
N ALA A 486 -21.85 25.39 -14.35
CA ALA A 486 -22.17 26.08 -13.11
C ALA A 486 -20.90 26.46 -12.31
N LEU A 487 -19.93 25.54 -12.21
CA LEU A 487 -18.68 25.75 -11.49
C LEU A 487 -17.71 26.70 -12.21
N GLU A 488 -17.71 26.73 -13.55
CA GLU A 488 -16.96 27.73 -14.32
C GLU A 488 -17.48 29.16 -14.12
N GLY A 489 -18.76 29.30 -13.74
CA GLY A 489 -19.36 30.59 -13.39
C GLY A 489 -19.04 31.06 -11.96
N VAL A 490 -18.19 30.37 -11.20
CA VAL A 490 -17.71 30.84 -9.89
C VAL A 490 -16.74 32.02 -10.11
N PRO A 491 -16.93 33.17 -9.43
CA PRO A 491 -16.09 34.35 -9.63
C PRO A 491 -14.60 34.09 -9.42
N GLU A 492 -13.77 34.70 -10.26
CA GLU A 492 -12.31 34.73 -10.06
C GLU A 492 -11.93 35.58 -8.83
N ILE A 493 -10.66 35.42 -8.41
CA ILE A 493 -10.08 36.11 -7.25
C ILE A 493 -10.16 37.62 -7.43
#